data_AF-F0XZN9-F1
#
_entry.id   AF-F0XZN9-F1
#
_cell.length_a   1.000
_cell.length_b   1.000
_cell.length_c   1.000
_cell.angle_alpha   90.00
_cell.angle_beta   90.00
_cell.angle_gamma   90.00
#
_symmetry.space_group_name_H-M   'P 1'
#
loop_
_entity.id
_entity.type
_entity.pdbx_description
1 polymer ?
#
loop_
_entity_poly.entity_id
_entity_poly.type
_entity_poly.pdbx_seq_one_letter_code
_entity_poly.pdbx_strand_id
1 'polypeptide(L)'
;MQWLWLLVAARVADARFANRTVVVDRGAFPHLAIVGSDKGGTSDAFVAIVKHGDWAAKYTVDCDTIRVKKLGDRARDKCRQKSKELGCLYRGGTLESWRRCYSGYVPDNMKKGITDKLWMDATPNYLWGWCRGTDAASRLFELSPRTVVVALLREPMDRLRSLFNYWSTEPIGLEIATTLEPHVLLDLAYLEKPWATPVTRTTASETLSAERLFEEGGRDVYELYQKNYVIWAGGQPREVCAGVLGPKQRRGPWGRGEMRERCPVFTNLILTGLYYTFLRHWIRLFPEQVIVVQSEYYFQDRRVLLSLLGRGAPAPAIDGPPASSHAKKVANRGHYVYGNATLTNETHARLEAFYARPNALLRTLLADEARAGRILVSPDPAVPGSWWT
;
A
#
# COMPACT_ATOMS: atom_id res chain seq x y z
N MET A 1 -25.08 -3.53 -21.40
CA MET A 1 -25.36 -2.15 -21.88
C MET A 1 -25.31 -1.08 -20.78
N GLN A 2 -25.73 -1.34 -19.54
CA GLN A 2 -25.65 -0.35 -18.43
C GLN A 2 -24.21 0.12 -18.10
N TRP A 3 -23.21 -0.77 -18.18
CA TRP A 3 -21.80 -0.41 -17.96
C TRP A 3 -21.26 0.64 -18.94
N LEU A 4 -21.76 0.68 -20.18
CA LEU A 4 -21.27 1.62 -21.20
C LEU A 4 -21.72 3.07 -20.91
N TRP A 5 -22.92 3.25 -20.34
CA TRP A 5 -23.45 4.57 -20.00
C TRP A 5 -22.81 5.16 -18.73
N LEU A 6 -22.50 4.32 -17.73
CA LEU A 6 -21.71 4.72 -16.56
C LEU A 6 -20.31 5.23 -16.98
N LEU A 7 -19.70 4.63 -18.00
CA LEU A 7 -18.38 5.02 -18.50
C LEU A 7 -18.37 6.38 -19.20
N VAL A 8 -19.43 6.75 -19.92
CA VAL A 8 -19.53 8.06 -20.58
C VAL A 8 -19.75 9.16 -19.53
N ALA A 9 -20.60 8.93 -18.54
CA ALA A 9 -20.86 9.91 -17.47
C ALA A 9 -19.60 10.18 -16.61
N ALA A 10 -18.82 9.15 -16.30
CA ALA A 10 -17.57 9.30 -15.54
C ALA A 10 -16.54 10.18 -16.25
N ARG A 11 -16.41 10.05 -17.58
CA ARG A 11 -15.48 10.88 -18.38
C ARG A 11 -15.85 12.37 -18.42
N VAL A 12 -17.14 12.70 -18.37
CA VAL A 12 -17.60 14.10 -18.40
C VAL A 12 -17.44 14.78 -17.04
N ALA A 13 -17.59 14.03 -15.93
CA ALA A 13 -17.38 14.56 -14.58
C ALA A 13 -15.88 14.87 -14.31
N ASP A 14 -14.96 14.06 -14.85
CA ASP A 14 -13.51 14.27 -14.71
C ASP A 14 -13.01 15.59 -15.34
N ALA A 15 -13.75 16.16 -16.31
CA ALA A 15 -13.39 17.42 -16.94
C ALA A 15 -13.34 18.60 -15.95
N ARG A 16 -14.04 18.53 -14.81
CA ARG A 16 -14.02 19.59 -13.77
C ARG A 16 -12.70 19.64 -12.98
N PHE A 17 -11.95 18.54 -12.95
CA PHE A 17 -10.64 18.46 -12.27
C PHE A 17 -9.45 18.52 -13.24
N ALA A 18 -9.71 18.57 -14.55
CA ALA A 18 -8.69 18.59 -15.59
C ALA A 18 -7.64 19.71 -15.44
N ASN A 19 -7.89 20.72 -14.59
CA ASN A 19 -6.99 21.84 -14.36
C ASN A 19 -6.32 21.87 -12.98
N ARG A 20 -6.60 20.92 -12.07
CA ARG A 20 -5.94 20.89 -10.75
C ARG A 20 -4.78 19.91 -10.75
N THR A 21 -3.58 20.44 -10.56
CA THR A 21 -2.33 19.69 -10.54
C THR A 21 -1.56 20.03 -9.27
N VAL A 22 -0.92 19.05 -8.66
CA VAL A 22 -0.03 19.32 -7.52
C VAL A 22 1.26 19.96 -8.02
N VAL A 23 1.76 20.96 -7.30
CA VAL A 23 3.06 21.55 -7.57
C VAL A 23 4.13 20.73 -6.85
N VAL A 24 5.01 20.08 -7.62
CA VAL A 24 6.12 19.32 -7.05
C VAL A 24 7.26 20.27 -6.68
N ASP A 25 7.56 20.38 -5.39
CA ASP A 25 8.67 21.19 -4.89
C ASP A 25 10.03 20.52 -5.15
N ARG A 26 10.92 21.19 -5.89
CA ARG A 26 12.29 20.71 -6.17
C ARG A 26 13.21 20.67 -4.95
N GLY A 27 12.84 21.32 -3.86
CA GLY A 27 13.51 21.25 -2.57
C GLY A 27 13.00 20.14 -1.65
N ALA A 28 11.99 19.36 -2.07
CA ALA A 28 11.51 18.21 -1.31
C ALA A 28 12.44 16.99 -1.45
N PHE A 29 12.42 16.10 -0.45
CA PHE A 29 13.30 14.94 -0.40
C PHE A 29 12.68 13.74 0.36
N PRO A 30 12.13 12.73 -0.34
CA PRO A 30 11.90 12.68 -1.79
C PRO A 30 10.98 13.79 -2.31
N HIS A 31 10.97 13.99 -3.63
CA HIS A 31 10.00 14.89 -4.26
C HIS A 31 8.59 14.28 -4.26
N LEU A 32 8.51 12.95 -4.32
CA LEU A 32 7.29 12.17 -4.36
C LEU A 32 7.42 10.88 -3.55
N ALA A 33 6.39 10.53 -2.80
CA ALA A 33 6.26 9.24 -2.13
C ALA A 33 4.95 8.56 -2.54
N ILE A 34 5.03 7.40 -3.20
CA ILE A 34 3.88 6.51 -3.41
C ILE A 34 3.76 5.61 -2.18
N VAL A 35 2.92 6.02 -1.24
CA VAL A 35 2.90 5.46 0.12
C VAL A 35 2.06 4.21 0.25
N GLY A 36 1.20 3.92 -0.73
CA GLY A 36 0.30 2.78 -0.66
C GLY A 36 -0.84 2.87 -1.64
N SER A 37 -1.87 2.05 -1.47
CA SER A 37 -1.88 0.86 -0.62
C SER A 37 -1.08 -0.28 -1.27
N ASP A 38 -0.59 -1.22 -0.47
CA ASP A 38 -0.09 -2.47 -1.02
C ASP A 38 -1.21 -3.17 -1.80
N LYS A 39 -0.84 -3.68 -2.99
CA LYS A 39 -1.76 -4.22 -4.01
C LYS A 39 -2.70 -3.21 -4.67
N GLY A 40 -2.58 -1.92 -4.36
CA GLY A 40 -3.23 -0.82 -5.09
C GLY A 40 -2.57 -0.44 -6.44
N GLY A 41 -1.58 -1.19 -6.93
CA GLY A 41 -0.94 -0.87 -8.22
C GLY A 41 0.23 0.12 -8.14
N THR A 42 0.79 0.35 -6.95
CA THR A 42 1.97 1.19 -6.73
C THR A 42 3.18 0.84 -7.60
N SER A 43 3.39 -0.44 -7.94
CA SER A 43 4.46 -0.85 -8.87
C SER A 43 4.24 -0.34 -10.28
N ASP A 44 3.01 -0.46 -10.77
CA ASP A 44 2.64 -0.03 -12.10
C ASP A 44 2.70 1.51 -12.19
N ALA A 45 2.17 2.20 -11.18
CA ALA A 45 2.26 3.65 -11.03
C ALA A 45 3.70 4.16 -11.03
N PHE A 46 4.58 3.54 -10.22
CA PHE A 46 6.00 3.87 -10.20
C PHE A 46 6.64 3.75 -11.59
N VAL A 47 6.39 2.63 -12.29
CA VAL A 47 6.92 2.41 -13.64
C VAL A 47 6.38 3.44 -14.62
N ALA A 48 5.08 3.75 -14.56
CA ALA A 48 4.45 4.74 -15.43
C ALA A 48 5.05 6.15 -15.22
N ILE A 49 5.23 6.57 -13.96
CA ILE A 49 5.80 7.88 -13.62
C ILE A 49 7.26 7.97 -14.07
N VAL A 50 8.08 6.93 -13.85
CA VAL A 50 9.49 6.92 -14.29
C VAL A 50 9.59 6.97 -15.82
N LYS A 51 8.72 6.24 -16.52
CA LYS A 51 8.76 6.16 -17.98
C LYS A 51 8.26 7.45 -18.65
N HIS A 52 7.32 8.16 -18.05
CA HIS A 52 6.57 9.23 -18.72
C HIS A 52 6.60 10.61 -18.04
N GLY A 53 7.11 10.76 -16.81
CA GLY A 53 6.95 11.99 -16.03
C GLY A 53 8.21 12.82 -15.75
N ASP A 54 9.34 12.58 -16.43
CA ASP A 54 10.65 13.17 -16.12
C ASP A 54 11.18 12.85 -14.71
N TRP A 55 10.87 11.66 -14.19
CA TRP A 55 11.35 11.21 -12.90
C TRP A 55 12.55 10.29 -13.03
N ALA A 56 13.53 10.47 -12.15
CA ALA A 56 14.53 9.48 -11.88
C ALA A 56 14.00 8.55 -10.78
N ALA A 57 14.07 7.27 -11.07
CA ALA A 57 14.11 6.24 -10.04
C ALA A 57 15.55 5.85 -9.77
N LYS A 58 15.78 5.14 -8.67
CA LYS A 58 16.99 4.32 -8.55
C LYS A 58 16.96 3.22 -9.62
N TYR A 59 17.46 3.53 -10.80
CA TYR A 59 17.85 2.53 -11.79
C TYR A 59 19.35 2.26 -11.57
N THR A 60 19.66 1.39 -10.61
CA THR A 60 21.03 0.91 -10.45
C THR A 60 21.25 -0.33 -11.27
N VAL A 61 22.12 -0.18 -12.28
CA VAL A 61 22.88 -1.23 -12.97
C VAL A 61 22.02 -2.27 -13.69
N ASP A 62 22.27 -2.39 -14.98
CA ASP A 62 21.63 -3.39 -15.82
C ASP A 62 22.07 -4.81 -15.39
N CYS A 63 21.35 -5.41 -14.44
CA CYS A 63 21.61 -6.78 -13.99
C CYS A 63 21.34 -7.84 -15.06
N ASP A 64 20.75 -7.46 -16.21
CA ASP A 64 20.53 -8.41 -17.32
C ASP A 64 21.79 -8.55 -18.18
N THR A 65 22.72 -7.58 -18.19
CA THR A 65 24.00 -7.66 -18.91
C THR A 65 25.10 -8.38 -18.13
N ILE A 66 25.01 -8.44 -16.80
CA ILE A 66 26.01 -9.12 -15.96
C ILE A 66 25.47 -10.49 -15.57
N ARG A 67 26.04 -11.57 -16.12
CA ARG A 67 25.70 -12.97 -15.77
C ARG A 67 25.71 -13.17 -14.24
N VAL A 68 24.54 -13.02 -13.62
CA VAL A 68 24.29 -13.04 -12.16
C VAL A 68 24.80 -14.32 -11.49
N LYS A 69 25.00 -15.40 -12.26
CA LYS A 69 25.58 -16.66 -11.76
C LYS A 69 26.98 -16.52 -11.15
N LYS A 70 27.76 -15.49 -11.47
CA LYS A 70 29.12 -15.27 -10.92
C LYS A 70 29.19 -14.24 -9.79
N LEU A 71 28.08 -13.58 -9.45
CA LEU A 71 28.08 -12.57 -8.41
C LEU A 71 27.77 -13.23 -7.05
N GLY A 72 28.73 -13.14 -6.12
CA GLY A 72 28.56 -13.56 -4.73
C GLY A 72 27.36 -12.88 -4.07
N ASP A 73 26.90 -13.38 -2.92
CA ASP A 73 25.62 -12.98 -2.30
C ASP A 73 25.47 -11.46 -2.13
N ARG A 74 26.56 -10.74 -1.81
CA ARG A 74 26.59 -9.26 -1.74
C ARG A 74 26.22 -8.54 -3.04
N ALA A 75 26.57 -9.10 -4.19
CA ALA A 75 26.26 -8.50 -5.48
C ALA A 75 24.85 -8.90 -5.97
N ARG A 76 24.34 -10.07 -5.57
CA ARG A 76 22.90 -10.38 -5.64
C ARG A 76 22.07 -9.44 -4.78
N ASP A 77 22.54 -9.08 -3.58
CA ASP A 77 21.90 -8.07 -2.73
C ASP A 77 21.93 -6.67 -3.34
N LYS A 78 23.01 -6.29 -4.05
CA LYS A 78 23.04 -5.06 -4.85
C LYS A 78 22.08 -5.11 -6.05
N CYS A 79 21.90 -6.26 -6.71
CA CYS A 79 20.91 -6.43 -7.78
C CYS A 79 19.45 -6.49 -7.28
N ARG A 80 19.20 -6.96 -6.06
CA ARG A 80 17.88 -6.88 -5.38
C ARG A 80 17.44 -5.43 -5.10
N GLN A 81 18.36 -4.46 -5.18
CA GLN A 81 18.04 -3.04 -4.98
C GLN A 81 17.34 -2.36 -6.17
N LYS A 82 16.87 -3.10 -7.19
CA LYS A 82 15.82 -2.65 -8.14
C LYS A 82 14.43 -2.54 -7.47
N SER A 83 14.39 -2.35 -6.15
CA SER A 83 13.14 -2.21 -5.43
C SER A 83 12.73 -0.75 -5.47
N LYS A 84 11.53 -0.48 -6.00
CA LYS A 84 10.84 0.79 -5.82
C LYS A 84 10.58 1.11 -4.33
N GLU A 85 10.63 0.09 -3.49
CA GLU A 85 10.39 0.13 -2.05
C GLU A 85 11.73 0.25 -1.34
N LEU A 86 12.04 1.44 -0.83
CA LEU A 86 13.31 1.71 -0.16
C LEU A 86 13.25 1.33 1.32
N GLY A 87 12.05 1.43 1.90
CA GLY A 87 11.77 1.12 3.30
C GLY A 87 12.60 1.97 4.27
N CYS A 88 13.06 3.16 3.87
CA CYS A 88 13.87 4.02 4.72
C CYS A 88 13.10 4.49 5.96
N LEU A 89 11.80 4.72 5.84
CA LEU A 89 10.95 5.15 6.96
C LEU A 89 10.59 4.00 7.92
N TYR A 90 10.91 2.74 7.58
CA TYR A 90 10.71 1.57 8.45
C TYR A 90 11.86 1.26 9.38
N ARG A 91 13.04 1.83 9.16
CA ARG A 91 14.24 1.39 9.90
C ARG A 91 14.28 1.93 11.34
N GLY A 92 13.28 2.69 11.76
CA GLY A 92 13.37 3.51 12.98
C GLY A 92 14.51 4.52 12.87
N GLY A 93 14.91 5.11 13.98
CA GLY A 93 16.09 6.00 14.03
C GLY A 93 15.74 7.49 14.02
N THR A 94 16.74 8.31 13.73
CA THR A 94 16.66 9.78 13.70
C THR A 94 16.46 10.31 12.28
N LEU A 95 16.08 11.57 12.15
CA LEU A 95 16.06 12.31 10.88
C LEU A 95 17.34 12.11 10.05
N GLU A 96 18.52 12.19 10.68
CA GLU A 96 19.81 11.98 10.00
C GLU A 96 19.94 10.56 9.43
N SER A 97 19.46 9.55 10.16
CA SER A 97 19.49 8.17 9.70
C SER A 97 18.59 7.93 8.48
N TRP A 98 17.43 8.59 8.41
CA TRP A 98 16.54 8.52 7.26
C TRP A 98 17.14 9.24 6.07
N ARG A 99 17.68 10.45 6.27
CA ARG A 99 18.42 11.19 5.23
C ARG A 99 19.55 10.34 4.66
N ARG A 100 20.37 9.74 5.53
CA ARG A 100 21.47 8.86 5.12
C ARG A 100 20.96 7.65 4.33
N CYS A 101 19.87 7.03 4.77
CA CYS A 101 19.23 5.95 4.04
C CYS A 101 18.84 6.40 2.63
N TYR A 102 18.06 7.47 2.52
CA TYR A 102 17.60 8.03 1.25
C TYR A 102 18.73 8.45 0.32
N SER A 103 19.75 9.16 0.83
CA SER A 103 20.94 9.55 0.07
C SER A 103 21.70 8.36 -0.52
N GLY A 104 21.61 7.18 0.11
CA GLY A 104 22.16 5.94 -0.44
C GLY A 104 21.44 5.42 -1.69
N TYR A 105 20.22 5.90 -1.96
CA TYR A 105 19.39 5.51 -3.12
C TYR A 105 19.29 6.59 -4.19
N VAL A 106 19.68 7.83 -3.90
CA VAL A 106 19.71 8.92 -4.88
C VAL A 106 20.76 8.62 -5.97
N PRO A 107 20.39 8.69 -7.27
CA PRO A 107 21.34 8.56 -8.38
C PRO A 107 22.51 9.55 -8.31
N ASP A 108 23.72 9.12 -8.68
CA ASP A 108 24.91 9.97 -8.54
C ASP A 108 24.89 11.22 -9.43
N ASN A 109 24.22 11.17 -10.59
CA ASN A 109 23.99 12.34 -11.43
C ASN A 109 23.09 13.38 -10.73
N MET A 110 22.11 12.95 -9.92
CA MET A 110 21.31 13.86 -9.09
C MET A 110 22.14 14.47 -7.97
N LYS A 111 22.97 13.66 -7.28
CA LYS A 111 23.87 14.17 -6.24
C LYS A 111 24.84 15.22 -6.76
N LYS A 112 25.27 15.09 -8.01
CA LYS A 112 26.18 16.04 -8.69
C LYS A 112 25.44 17.23 -9.34
N GLY A 113 24.10 17.31 -9.25
CA GLY A 113 23.31 18.34 -9.90
C GLY A 113 23.32 18.28 -11.43
N ILE A 114 23.65 17.12 -12.02
CA ILE A 114 23.80 16.92 -13.47
C ILE A 114 22.46 16.62 -14.15
N THR A 115 21.38 16.39 -13.38
CA THR A 115 20.06 16.11 -13.94
C THR A 115 18.96 16.89 -13.25
N ASP A 116 18.05 17.42 -14.06
CA ASP A 116 16.84 18.13 -13.61
C ASP A 116 15.68 17.21 -13.24
N LYS A 117 15.92 15.89 -13.24
CA LYS A 117 14.90 14.89 -12.94
C LYS A 117 14.45 15.02 -11.49
N LEU A 118 13.21 14.60 -11.23
CA LEU A 118 12.64 14.52 -9.88
C LEU A 118 12.81 13.10 -9.32
N TRP A 119 12.90 12.93 -8.01
CA TRP A 119 13.19 11.65 -7.37
C TRP A 119 12.05 11.17 -6.46
N MET A 120 11.78 9.86 -6.43
CA MET A 120 10.65 9.29 -5.69
C MET A 120 10.99 8.02 -4.89
N ASP A 121 10.20 7.76 -3.84
CA ASP A 121 10.08 6.47 -3.15
C ASP A 121 8.68 5.88 -3.42
N ALA A 122 8.55 4.57 -3.59
CA ALA A 122 7.26 3.90 -3.77
C ALA A 122 7.13 2.67 -2.88
N THR A 123 7.15 2.87 -1.57
CA THR A 123 6.97 1.84 -0.55
C THR A 123 5.50 1.76 -0.09
N PRO A 124 4.73 0.73 -0.50
CA PRO A 124 3.26 0.73 -0.39
C PRO A 124 2.73 0.53 1.02
N ASN A 125 3.57 -0.02 1.89
CA ASN A 125 3.18 -0.23 3.26
C ASN A 125 3.22 1.11 4.02
N TYR A 126 3.86 2.18 3.51
CA TYR A 126 4.01 3.43 4.27
C TYR A 126 2.65 4.01 4.68
N LEU A 127 1.59 3.74 3.90
CA LEU A 127 0.23 4.13 4.20
C LEU A 127 -0.18 3.74 5.63
N TRP A 128 0.03 2.48 5.99
CA TRP A 128 -0.37 1.89 7.29
C TRP A 128 0.80 1.50 8.19
N GLY A 129 2.02 1.75 7.71
CA GLY A 129 3.24 1.20 8.24
C GLY A 129 3.72 1.88 9.51
N TRP A 130 4.01 1.06 10.52
CA TRP A 130 4.52 1.50 11.80
C TRP A 130 5.82 0.79 12.16
N CYS A 131 6.77 1.51 12.76
CA CYS A 131 7.94 0.88 13.37
C CYS A 131 8.37 1.69 14.58
N ARG A 132 8.58 1.05 15.75
CA ARG A 132 9.11 1.69 16.97
C ARG A 132 8.36 2.96 17.41
N GLY A 133 7.03 2.93 17.50
CA GLY A 133 6.25 4.06 18.04
C GLY A 133 6.10 5.26 17.10
N THR A 134 6.55 5.17 15.84
CA THR A 134 6.33 6.25 14.85
C THR A 134 5.94 5.66 13.49
N ASP A 135 4.89 6.24 12.90
CA ASP A 135 4.43 5.93 11.55
C ASP A 135 5.33 6.56 10.49
N ALA A 136 5.21 6.05 9.26
CA ALA A 136 5.93 6.59 8.12
C ALA A 136 5.52 8.04 7.75
N ALA A 137 4.28 8.47 7.98
CA ALA A 137 3.84 9.82 7.62
C ALA A 137 4.53 10.90 8.45
N SER A 138 4.55 10.73 9.78
CA SER A 138 5.25 11.66 10.67
C SER A 138 6.75 11.74 10.36
N ARG A 139 7.38 10.61 10.06
CA ARG A 139 8.80 10.57 9.67
C ARG A 139 9.07 11.25 8.33
N LEU A 140 8.20 11.02 7.35
CA LEU A 140 8.31 11.71 6.05
C LEU A 140 8.10 13.21 6.23
N PHE A 141 7.19 13.62 7.09
CA PHE A 141 6.90 15.03 7.34
C PHE A 141 8.10 15.73 8.00
N GLU A 142 8.69 15.10 9.02
CA GLU A 142 9.93 15.59 9.65
C GLU A 142 11.10 15.63 8.65
N LEU A 143 11.17 14.65 7.74
CA LEU A 143 12.20 14.60 6.71
C LEU A 143 12.03 15.68 5.65
N SER A 144 10.81 15.82 5.12
CA SER A 144 10.48 16.71 4.02
C SER A 144 8.96 16.98 3.97
N PRO A 145 8.50 18.08 4.60
CA PRO A 145 7.07 18.39 4.69
C PRO A 145 6.44 18.83 3.36
N ARG A 146 7.28 19.06 2.34
CA ARG A 146 6.87 19.46 0.98
C ARG A 146 6.86 18.30 -0.02
N THR A 147 7.00 17.07 0.47
CA THR A 147 6.91 15.87 -0.36
C THR A 147 5.48 15.69 -0.87
N VAL A 148 5.31 15.46 -2.18
CA VAL A 148 4.02 15.01 -2.72
C VAL A 148 3.77 13.56 -2.30
N VAL A 149 2.60 13.27 -1.77
CA VAL A 149 2.18 11.95 -1.32
C VAL A 149 1.13 11.38 -2.27
N VAL A 150 1.34 10.18 -2.79
CA VAL A 150 0.37 9.47 -3.63
C VAL A 150 -0.09 8.20 -2.94
N ALA A 151 -1.40 8.02 -2.83
CA ALA A 151 -2.04 6.79 -2.38
C ALA A 151 -2.94 6.22 -3.50
N LEU A 152 -2.60 5.04 -4.00
CA LEU A 152 -3.46 4.24 -4.88
C LEU A 152 -4.29 3.25 -4.04
N LEU A 153 -5.59 3.47 -3.95
CA LEU A 153 -6.49 2.62 -3.17
C LEU A 153 -7.26 1.70 -4.10
N ARG A 154 -7.37 0.44 -3.74
CA ARG A 154 -8.23 -0.53 -4.42
C ARG A 154 -9.39 -0.85 -3.50
N GLU A 155 -10.53 -1.33 -4.01
CA GLU A 155 -11.61 -1.80 -3.14
C GLU A 155 -11.03 -2.77 -2.08
N PRO A 156 -11.29 -2.58 -0.77
CA PRO A 156 -10.59 -3.31 0.30
C PRO A 156 -10.61 -4.84 0.18
N MET A 157 -11.72 -5.46 -0.22
CA MET A 157 -11.80 -6.91 -0.38
C MET A 157 -11.01 -7.41 -1.60
N ASP A 158 -11.06 -6.65 -2.68
CA ASP A 158 -10.31 -6.89 -3.91
C ASP A 158 -8.79 -6.71 -3.69
N ARG A 159 -8.43 -5.73 -2.85
CA ARG A 159 -7.06 -5.53 -2.34
C ARG A 159 -6.61 -6.71 -1.48
N LEU A 160 -7.44 -7.16 -0.55
CA LEU A 160 -7.17 -8.32 0.30
C LEU A 160 -6.95 -9.58 -0.54
N ARG A 161 -7.85 -9.87 -1.48
CA ARG A 161 -7.73 -11.00 -2.41
C ARG A 161 -6.42 -10.94 -3.22
N SER A 162 -6.07 -9.75 -3.72
CA SER A 162 -4.81 -9.52 -4.43
C SER A 162 -3.58 -9.75 -3.54
N LEU A 163 -3.67 -9.47 -2.24
CA LEU A 163 -2.60 -9.72 -1.29
C LEU A 163 -2.34 -11.23 -1.13
N PHE A 164 -3.40 -12.01 -1.00
CA PHE A 164 -3.31 -13.47 -0.93
C PHE A 164 -2.85 -14.09 -2.24
N ASN A 165 -3.36 -13.63 -3.39
CA ASN A 165 -2.90 -14.09 -4.71
C ASN A 165 -1.42 -13.76 -4.94
N TYR A 166 -0.94 -12.61 -4.47
CA TYR A 166 0.49 -12.33 -4.53
C TYR A 166 1.28 -13.35 -3.71
N TRP A 167 0.87 -13.62 -2.48
CA TRP A 167 1.54 -14.63 -1.68
C TRP A 167 1.47 -16.00 -2.34
N SER A 168 0.38 -16.36 -3.02
CA SER A 168 0.23 -17.63 -3.75
C SER A 168 1.39 -17.96 -4.69
N THR A 169 2.07 -16.93 -5.17
CA THR A 169 3.16 -17.04 -6.15
C THR A 169 4.55 -17.05 -5.56
N GLU A 170 4.66 -16.72 -4.27
CA GLU A 170 5.89 -16.87 -3.52
C GLU A 170 5.98 -18.30 -2.97
N PRO A 171 7.18 -18.91 -2.90
CA PRO A 171 7.33 -20.28 -2.40
C PRO A 171 6.73 -20.51 -1.00
N ILE A 172 6.67 -19.47 -0.16
CA ILE A 172 6.05 -19.47 1.17
C ILE A 172 4.53 -19.27 1.10
N GLY A 173 4.03 -18.58 0.08
CA GLY A 173 2.65 -18.13 0.09
C GLY A 173 1.70 -18.93 -0.81
N LEU A 174 2.16 -19.89 -1.62
CA LEU A 174 1.26 -20.91 -2.21
C LEU A 174 0.36 -21.54 -1.14
N GLU A 175 0.93 -21.75 0.04
CA GLU A 175 0.23 -22.33 1.19
C GLU A 175 -0.67 -21.31 1.90
N ILE A 176 -0.28 -20.02 1.95
CA ILE A 176 -1.09 -18.93 2.51
C ILE A 176 -2.33 -18.66 1.64
N ALA A 177 -2.17 -18.75 0.32
CA ALA A 177 -3.26 -18.49 -0.60
C ALA A 177 -4.35 -19.55 -0.56
N THR A 178 -3.99 -20.80 -0.27
CA THR A 178 -4.97 -21.87 0.00
C THR A 178 -5.68 -21.72 1.34
N THR A 179 -5.21 -20.84 2.22
CA THR A 179 -5.76 -20.58 3.55
C THR A 179 -6.34 -19.17 3.68
N LEU A 180 -6.73 -18.53 2.57
CA LEU A 180 -7.35 -17.19 2.57
C LEU A 180 -8.52 -17.10 3.57
N GLU A 181 -9.52 -17.99 3.44
CA GLU A 181 -10.70 -17.98 4.30
C GLU A 181 -10.34 -18.19 5.79
N PRO A 182 -9.55 -19.21 6.19
CA PRO A 182 -9.07 -19.35 7.57
C PRO A 182 -8.37 -18.10 8.12
N HIS A 183 -7.52 -17.44 7.33
CA HIS A 183 -6.85 -16.22 7.76
C HIS A 183 -7.83 -15.08 8.00
N VAL A 184 -8.78 -14.88 7.09
CA VAL A 184 -9.80 -13.83 7.20
C VAL A 184 -10.69 -14.07 8.41
N LEU A 185 -11.13 -15.32 8.63
CA LEU A 185 -11.94 -15.68 9.80
C LEU A 185 -11.17 -15.45 11.11
N LEU A 186 -9.88 -15.75 11.13
CA LEU A 186 -9.03 -15.46 12.28
C LEU A 186 -8.91 -13.95 12.53
N ASP A 187 -8.68 -13.17 11.48
CA ASP A 187 -8.60 -11.70 11.58
C ASP A 187 -9.93 -11.09 12.05
N LEU A 188 -11.07 -11.57 11.54
CA LEU A 188 -12.41 -11.13 11.97
C LEU A 188 -12.67 -11.51 13.42
N ALA A 189 -12.37 -12.74 13.84
CA ALA A 189 -12.56 -13.19 15.21
C ALA A 189 -11.82 -12.32 16.23
N TYR A 190 -10.61 -11.87 15.87
CA TYR A 190 -9.87 -10.91 16.68
C TYR A 190 -10.58 -9.54 16.77
N LEU A 191 -11.06 -9.03 15.64
CA LEU A 191 -11.66 -7.69 15.55
C LEU A 191 -13.05 -7.63 16.20
N GLU A 192 -13.78 -8.74 16.23
CA GLU A 192 -15.08 -8.85 16.89
C GLU A 192 -14.96 -8.94 18.42
N LYS A 193 -13.83 -9.44 18.94
CA LYS A 193 -13.62 -9.68 20.37
C LYS A 193 -12.20 -9.34 20.85
N PRO A 194 -11.70 -8.11 20.64
CA PRO A 194 -10.31 -7.76 20.92
C PRO A 194 -9.95 -7.84 22.42
N TRP A 195 -10.94 -7.69 23.32
CA TRP A 195 -10.77 -7.72 24.78
C TRP A 195 -10.87 -9.12 25.41
N ALA A 196 -11.23 -10.16 24.66
CA ALA A 196 -11.36 -11.51 25.21
C ALA A 196 -10.01 -12.15 25.58
N THR A 197 -8.91 -11.41 25.39
CA THR A 197 -7.56 -11.86 25.63
C THR A 197 -6.93 -10.97 26.69
N PRO A 198 -6.55 -11.49 27.87
CA PRO A 198 -5.93 -10.71 28.93
C PRO A 198 -4.47 -10.41 28.54
N VAL A 199 -4.28 -9.54 27.56
CA VAL A 199 -2.98 -9.06 27.14
C VAL A 199 -2.63 -7.89 28.03
N THR A 200 -2.10 -8.23 29.21
CA THR A 200 -1.57 -7.35 30.25
C THR A 200 -2.59 -6.50 31.03
N ARG A 201 -2.58 -6.68 32.36
CA ARG A 201 -3.27 -5.85 33.36
C ARG A 201 -2.65 -4.45 33.47
N THR A 202 -2.48 -3.72 32.37
CA THR A 202 -2.17 -2.29 32.45
C THR A 202 -3.47 -1.53 32.63
N THR A 203 -3.51 -0.71 33.67
CA THR A 203 -4.65 -0.06 34.34
C THR A 203 -5.48 0.92 33.51
N ALA A 204 -5.32 0.96 32.18
CA ALA A 204 -6.22 1.67 31.29
C ALA A 204 -7.06 0.64 30.53
N SER A 205 -8.09 0.12 31.20
CA SER A 205 -9.18 -0.63 30.56
C SER A 205 -10.06 0.33 29.75
N GLU A 206 -9.47 1.23 28.96
CA GLU A 206 -10.23 1.86 27.91
C GLU A 206 -10.64 0.76 26.95
N THR A 207 -11.94 0.59 26.79
CA THR A 207 -12.53 -0.43 25.94
C THR A 207 -11.95 -0.28 24.54
N LEU A 208 -11.05 -1.17 24.15
CA LEU A 208 -10.58 -1.30 22.77
C LEU A 208 -11.80 -1.69 21.94
N SER A 209 -12.38 -0.73 21.25
CA SER A 209 -13.50 -0.95 20.34
C SER A 209 -13.03 -0.68 18.92
N ALA A 210 -13.55 -1.40 17.94
CA ALA A 210 -13.15 -1.21 16.54
C ALA A 210 -13.58 0.18 16.05
N GLU A 211 -14.63 0.73 16.65
CA GLU A 211 -15.15 2.07 16.37
C GLU A 211 -14.13 3.16 16.66
N ARG A 212 -13.33 3.02 17.74
CA ARG A 212 -12.30 3.99 18.10
C ARG A 212 -11.17 4.09 17.07
N LEU A 213 -10.98 3.09 16.20
CA LEU A 213 -10.03 3.19 15.07
C LEU A 213 -10.37 4.36 14.13
N PHE A 214 -11.62 4.83 14.18
CA PHE A 214 -12.14 5.86 13.29
C PHE A 214 -12.30 7.23 13.96
N GLU A 215 -11.93 7.34 15.23
CA GLU A 215 -12.00 8.58 16.00
C GLU A 215 -10.66 9.34 15.95
N GLU A 216 -10.63 10.53 16.55
CA GLU A 216 -9.35 11.17 16.86
C GLU A 216 -8.54 10.28 17.81
N GLY A 217 -7.25 10.09 17.53
CA GLY A 217 -6.44 9.08 18.23
C GLY A 217 -6.63 7.64 17.74
N GLY A 218 -7.46 7.38 16.73
CA GLY A 218 -7.64 6.03 16.16
C GLY A 218 -6.36 5.37 15.64
N ARG A 219 -5.32 6.17 15.40
CA ARG A 219 -3.94 5.75 15.16
C ARG A 219 -3.35 4.96 16.33
N ASP A 220 -3.46 5.47 17.55
CA ASP A 220 -2.89 4.84 18.75
C ASP A 220 -3.67 3.55 19.06
N VAL A 221 -4.97 3.58 18.78
CA VAL A 221 -5.83 2.39 18.82
C VAL A 221 -5.34 1.35 17.80
N TYR A 222 -5.07 1.73 16.55
CA TYR A 222 -4.52 0.80 15.54
C TYR A 222 -3.19 0.17 15.98
N GLU A 223 -2.27 0.96 16.55
CA GLU A 223 -1.00 0.42 17.07
C GLU A 223 -1.26 -0.63 18.16
N LEU A 224 -2.19 -0.34 19.08
CA LEU A 224 -2.56 -1.27 20.13
C LEU A 224 -3.21 -2.54 19.55
N TYR A 225 -4.08 -2.42 18.55
CA TYR A 225 -4.63 -3.58 17.83
C TYR A 225 -3.54 -4.42 17.17
N GLN A 226 -2.55 -3.82 16.50
CA GLN A 226 -1.48 -4.57 15.86
C GLN A 226 -0.57 -5.26 16.88
N LYS A 227 -0.22 -4.56 17.96
CA LYS A 227 0.60 -5.13 19.05
C LYS A 227 -0.12 -6.29 19.74
N ASN A 228 -1.40 -6.13 20.04
CA ASN A 228 -2.19 -7.15 20.71
C ASN A 228 -2.52 -8.32 19.78
N TYR A 229 -2.65 -8.09 18.47
CA TYR A 229 -2.87 -9.16 17.50
C TYR A 229 -1.72 -10.16 17.50
N VAL A 230 -0.47 -9.69 17.57
CA VAL A 230 0.70 -10.57 17.66
C VAL A 230 0.64 -11.48 18.90
N ILE A 231 0.21 -10.93 20.03
CA ILE A 231 0.12 -11.68 21.28
C ILE A 231 -1.06 -12.66 21.23
N TRP A 232 -2.22 -12.20 20.76
CA TRP A 232 -3.44 -13.00 20.63
C TRP A 232 -3.29 -14.16 19.64
N ALA A 233 -2.76 -13.88 18.44
CA ALA A 233 -2.52 -14.89 17.42
C ALA A 233 -1.48 -15.92 17.90
N GLY A 234 -0.48 -15.48 18.66
CA GLY A 234 0.51 -16.37 19.28
C GLY A 234 -0.06 -17.28 20.37
N GLY A 235 -1.24 -16.96 20.93
CA GLY A 235 -1.95 -17.75 21.93
C GLY A 235 -3.06 -18.64 21.38
N GLN A 236 -3.27 -18.66 20.06
CA GLN A 236 -4.30 -19.52 19.45
C GLN A 236 -3.96 -21.01 19.58
N PRO A 237 -4.98 -21.90 19.65
CA PRO A 237 -4.76 -23.33 19.64
C PRO A 237 -3.94 -23.79 18.43
N ARG A 238 -3.18 -24.88 18.60
CA ARG A 238 -2.31 -25.41 17.54
C ARG A 238 -3.08 -25.76 16.28
N GLU A 239 -4.33 -26.18 16.41
CA GLU A 239 -5.25 -26.55 15.33
C GLU A 239 -5.63 -25.31 14.51
N VAL A 240 -5.92 -24.20 15.18
CA VAL A 240 -6.19 -22.90 14.55
C VAL A 240 -4.94 -22.43 13.81
N CYS A 241 -3.78 -22.50 14.45
CA CYS A 241 -2.51 -22.17 13.80
C CYS A 241 -2.24 -23.10 12.60
N ALA A 242 -2.51 -24.40 12.68
CA ALA A 242 -2.32 -25.31 11.56
C ALA A 242 -3.20 -24.99 10.35
N GLY A 243 -4.39 -24.41 10.58
CA GLY A 243 -5.33 -23.97 9.53
C GLY A 243 -4.95 -22.67 8.84
N VAL A 244 -4.17 -21.80 9.50
CA VAL A 244 -3.65 -20.55 8.91
C VAL A 244 -2.19 -20.66 8.49
N LEU A 245 -1.52 -21.79 8.75
CA LEU A 245 -0.11 -21.98 8.43
C LEU A 245 0.15 -23.06 7.39
N GLY A 246 0.82 -22.63 6.35
CA GLY A 246 1.45 -23.52 5.40
C GLY A 246 2.57 -24.39 6.01
N PRO A 247 2.77 -25.62 5.52
CA PRO A 247 3.89 -26.49 5.91
C PRO A 247 5.28 -25.82 5.93
N LYS A 248 5.59 -24.88 5.04
CA LYS A 248 6.88 -24.15 4.99
C LYS A 248 6.98 -23.07 6.05
N GLN A 249 5.88 -22.39 6.39
CA GLN A 249 5.87 -21.39 7.47
C GLN A 249 6.15 -22.04 8.84
N ARG A 250 5.76 -23.31 9.01
CA ARG A 250 6.07 -24.10 10.21
C ARG A 250 7.57 -24.27 10.44
N ARG A 251 8.38 -24.30 9.36
CA ARG A 251 9.85 -24.53 9.41
C ARG A 251 10.67 -23.24 9.50
N GLY A 252 10.03 -22.07 9.56
CA GLY A 252 10.65 -20.75 9.58
C GLY A 252 11.31 -20.35 8.24
N PRO A 253 11.68 -19.06 8.06
CA PRO A 253 12.29 -18.55 6.82
C PRO A 253 13.68 -19.15 6.50
N TRP A 254 14.24 -19.95 7.41
CA TRP A 254 15.58 -20.53 7.31
C TRP A 254 15.59 -22.06 7.26
N GLY A 255 14.44 -22.72 7.13
CA GLY A 255 14.37 -24.18 6.92
C GLY A 255 14.96 -25.05 8.03
N ARG A 256 15.24 -24.48 9.21
CA ARG A 256 15.74 -25.24 10.36
C ARG A 256 14.55 -25.88 11.07
N GLY A 257 14.15 -27.05 10.56
CA GLY A 257 13.34 -28.16 11.10
C GLY A 257 12.37 -28.04 12.30
N GLU A 258 12.50 -27.07 13.21
CA GLU A 258 11.62 -26.93 14.36
C GLU A 258 10.28 -26.34 13.94
N MET A 259 9.22 -27.13 14.11
CA MET A 259 7.85 -26.62 14.01
C MET A 259 7.69 -25.49 15.02
N ARG A 260 7.39 -24.28 14.55
CA ARG A 260 6.99 -23.20 15.45
C ARG A 260 5.72 -23.61 16.18
N GLU A 261 5.79 -23.66 17.51
CA GLU A 261 4.63 -23.93 18.38
C GLU A 261 3.59 -22.80 18.31
N ARG A 262 4.01 -21.60 17.90
CA ARG A 262 3.17 -20.41 17.80
C ARG A 262 2.95 -20.02 16.34
N CYS A 263 1.76 -19.50 16.03
CA CYS A 263 1.45 -18.85 14.75
C CYS A 263 2.57 -17.83 14.40
N PRO A 264 3.34 -17.97 13.31
CA PRO A 264 4.15 -16.87 12.77
C PRO A 264 3.21 -15.74 12.40
N VAL A 265 3.17 -14.73 13.27
CA VAL A 265 2.18 -13.68 13.15
C VAL A 265 2.58 -12.70 12.05
N PHE A 266 1.67 -12.50 11.11
CA PHE A 266 1.70 -11.38 10.17
C PHE A 266 0.85 -10.22 10.74
N THR A 267 0.90 -9.04 10.14
CA THR A 267 -0.06 -7.99 10.46
C THR A 267 -1.49 -8.48 10.21
N ASN A 268 -2.48 -8.02 10.97
CA ASN A 268 -3.88 -8.29 10.62
C ASN A 268 -4.20 -7.61 9.27
N LEU A 269 -4.63 -8.41 8.30
CA LEU A 269 -4.70 -8.01 6.90
C LEU A 269 -5.97 -7.26 6.58
N ILE A 270 -7.01 -7.46 7.39
CA ILE A 270 -8.23 -6.67 7.34
C ILE A 270 -7.93 -5.23 7.75
N LEU A 271 -7.14 -5.04 8.83
CA LEU A 271 -6.80 -3.72 9.35
C LEU A 271 -6.01 -2.84 8.37
N THR A 272 -5.21 -3.45 7.48
CA THR A 272 -4.44 -2.70 6.47
C THR A 272 -5.31 -2.16 5.31
N GLY A 273 -6.59 -2.57 5.24
CA GLY A 273 -7.62 -2.00 4.37
C GLY A 273 -8.41 -0.84 4.98
N LEU A 274 -8.13 -0.42 6.22
CA LEU A 274 -8.82 0.69 6.89
C LEU A 274 -8.30 2.06 6.44
N TYR A 275 -8.49 2.40 5.16
CA TYR A 275 -7.87 3.57 4.55
C TYR A 275 -8.20 4.90 5.23
N TYR A 276 -9.41 5.08 5.76
CA TYR A 276 -9.83 6.32 6.44
C TYR A 276 -8.84 6.72 7.55
N THR A 277 -8.52 5.79 8.46
CA THR A 277 -7.66 6.05 9.62
C THR A 277 -6.27 6.55 9.18
N PHE A 278 -5.72 5.94 8.13
CA PHE A 278 -4.40 6.28 7.63
C PHE A 278 -4.42 7.58 6.83
N LEU A 279 -5.34 7.72 5.88
CA LEU A 279 -5.40 8.87 5.00
C LEU A 279 -5.68 10.15 5.78
N ARG A 280 -6.56 10.13 6.78
CA ARG A 280 -6.80 11.31 7.63
C ARG A 280 -5.50 11.85 8.23
N HIS A 281 -4.60 10.98 8.67
CA HIS A 281 -3.31 11.38 9.24
C HIS A 281 -2.33 11.90 8.17
N TRP A 282 -2.25 11.24 7.01
CA TRP A 282 -1.45 11.73 5.87
C TRP A 282 -1.91 13.11 5.40
N ILE A 283 -3.22 13.33 5.26
CA ILE A 283 -3.80 14.61 4.80
C ILE A 283 -3.53 15.73 5.82
N ARG A 284 -3.63 15.44 7.12
CA ARG A 284 -3.32 16.42 8.17
C ARG A 284 -1.88 16.90 8.10
N LEU A 285 -0.93 16.02 7.81
CA LEU A 285 0.50 16.35 7.75
C LEU A 285 0.90 16.97 6.41
N PHE A 286 0.27 16.59 5.31
CA PHE A 286 0.63 17.01 3.95
C PHE A 286 -0.53 17.73 3.24
N PRO A 287 -1.10 18.80 3.82
CA PRO A 287 -2.20 19.50 3.17
C PRO A 287 -1.76 19.99 1.79
N GLU A 288 -2.65 19.86 0.82
CA GLU A 288 -2.47 20.21 -0.60
C GLU A 288 -1.42 19.38 -1.35
N GLN A 289 -0.75 18.45 -0.67
CA GLN A 289 0.31 17.61 -1.22
C GLN A 289 -0.10 16.14 -1.34
N VAL A 290 -1.34 15.77 -0.98
CA VAL A 290 -1.85 14.39 -1.12
C VAL A 290 -2.68 14.22 -2.39
N ILE A 291 -2.34 13.19 -3.16
CA ILE A 291 -3.12 12.65 -4.27
C ILE A 291 -3.66 11.27 -3.88
N VAL A 292 -4.96 11.06 -3.99
CA VAL A 292 -5.61 9.76 -3.79
C VAL A 292 -6.20 9.29 -5.13
N VAL A 293 -5.81 8.10 -5.57
CA VAL A 293 -6.28 7.54 -6.86
C VAL A 293 -6.92 6.18 -6.64
N GLN A 294 -8.10 5.98 -7.21
CA GLN A 294 -8.76 4.69 -7.27
C GLN A 294 -8.02 3.82 -8.27
N SER A 295 -7.57 2.66 -7.82
CA SER A 295 -6.74 1.74 -8.61
C SER A 295 -7.47 1.29 -9.87
N GLU A 296 -8.78 1.03 -9.78
CA GLU A 296 -9.60 0.59 -10.90
C GLU A 296 -9.65 1.67 -12.01
N TYR A 297 -9.76 2.95 -11.64
CA TYR A 297 -9.71 4.06 -12.59
C TYR A 297 -8.31 4.28 -13.15
N TYR A 298 -7.28 4.22 -12.29
CA TYR A 298 -5.88 4.28 -12.72
C TYR A 298 -5.55 3.21 -13.77
N PHE A 299 -6.03 1.97 -13.58
CA PHE A 299 -5.75 0.89 -14.52
C PHE A 299 -6.49 1.04 -15.85
N GLN A 300 -7.64 1.72 -15.86
CA GLN A 300 -8.36 2.09 -17.08
C GLN A 300 -7.64 3.21 -17.85
N ASP A 301 -7.12 4.22 -17.14
CA ASP A 301 -6.34 5.30 -17.74
C ASP A 301 -5.19 5.76 -16.84
N ARG A 302 -3.98 5.26 -17.12
CA ARG A 302 -2.77 5.59 -16.34
C ARG A 302 -2.39 7.05 -16.43
N ARG A 303 -2.88 7.78 -17.44
CA ARG A 303 -2.58 9.20 -17.63
C ARG A 303 -3.19 10.04 -16.51
N VAL A 304 -4.23 9.55 -15.83
CA VAL A 304 -4.90 10.27 -14.74
C VAL A 304 -3.92 10.63 -13.61
N LEU A 305 -3.01 9.73 -13.25
CA LEU A 305 -2.01 10.02 -12.23
C LEU A 305 -0.96 11.04 -12.73
N LEU A 306 -0.55 10.93 -13.99
CA LEU A 306 0.42 11.84 -14.58
C LEU A 306 -0.13 13.26 -14.71
N SER A 307 -1.41 13.40 -15.10
CA SER A 307 -2.07 14.70 -15.18
C SER A 307 -2.19 15.36 -13.81
N LEU A 308 -2.53 14.61 -12.76
CA LEU A 308 -2.58 15.14 -11.39
C LEU A 308 -1.21 15.61 -10.88
N LEU A 309 -0.12 15.03 -11.41
CA LEU A 309 1.26 15.45 -11.14
C LEU A 309 1.72 16.65 -11.99
N GLY A 310 0.82 17.30 -12.73
CA GLY A 310 1.14 18.46 -13.57
C GLY A 310 1.92 18.11 -14.83
N ARG A 311 1.96 16.83 -15.21
CA ARG A 311 2.62 16.36 -16.41
C ARG A 311 1.53 15.97 -17.40
N GLY A 312 1.18 16.89 -18.29
CA GLY A 312 0.33 16.57 -19.44
C GLY A 312 0.92 15.35 -20.12
N ALA A 313 0.22 14.21 -20.07
CA ALA A 313 0.76 12.97 -20.62
C ALA A 313 1.01 13.18 -22.12
N PRO A 314 2.22 12.95 -22.65
CA PRO A 314 2.41 13.01 -24.09
C PRO A 314 1.53 11.94 -24.74
N ALA A 315 0.70 12.34 -25.70
CA ALA A 315 0.04 11.42 -26.61
C ALA A 315 1.13 10.71 -27.46
N PRO A 316 1.01 9.41 -27.78
CA PRO A 316 -0.22 8.63 -27.82
C PRO A 316 -0.60 8.02 -26.46
N ALA A 317 -1.81 7.47 -26.39
CA ALA A 317 -2.28 6.70 -25.24
C ALA A 317 -1.15 5.82 -24.70
N ILE A 318 -0.96 5.80 -23.38
CA ILE A 318 -0.10 4.79 -22.77
C ILE A 318 -0.81 3.47 -23.10
N ASP A 319 -0.35 2.80 -24.16
CA ASP A 319 -0.88 1.51 -24.57
C ASP A 319 -1.02 0.65 -23.32
N GLY A 320 -2.15 -0.07 -23.23
CA GLY A 320 -2.33 -1.07 -22.19
C GLY A 320 -1.05 -1.90 -22.03
N PRO A 321 -0.77 -2.44 -20.83
CA PRO A 321 0.58 -2.78 -20.38
C PRO A 321 1.46 -3.42 -21.47
N PRO A 322 2.73 -2.98 -21.63
CA PRO A 322 3.56 -3.31 -22.79
C PRO A 322 3.58 -4.82 -23.06
N ALA A 323 3.48 -5.22 -24.33
CA ALA A 323 3.45 -6.62 -24.77
C ALA A 323 4.82 -7.35 -24.65
N SER A 324 5.79 -6.81 -23.90
CA SER A 324 7.16 -7.35 -23.85
C SER A 324 7.27 -8.57 -22.94
N SER A 325 8.28 -9.41 -23.13
CA SER A 325 8.58 -10.57 -22.28
C SER A 325 8.87 -10.21 -20.80
N HIS A 326 9.30 -8.98 -20.52
CA HIS A 326 9.40 -8.42 -19.15
C HIS A 326 8.03 -8.09 -18.54
N ALA A 327 6.96 -8.05 -19.34
CA ALA A 327 5.60 -7.95 -18.85
C ALA A 327 5.17 -9.17 -18.03
N LYS A 328 5.82 -10.34 -18.14
CA LYS A 328 5.53 -11.43 -17.18
C LYS A 328 5.95 -11.13 -15.74
N LYS A 329 6.88 -10.19 -15.52
CA LYS A 329 7.33 -9.75 -14.18
C LYS A 329 6.77 -8.38 -13.78
N VAL A 330 6.62 -7.46 -14.74
CA VAL A 330 6.10 -6.11 -14.47
C VAL A 330 4.58 -6.08 -14.58
N ALA A 331 4.02 -6.80 -15.55
CA ALA A 331 2.59 -7.06 -15.57
C ALA A 331 2.33 -8.24 -14.65
N ASN A 332 2.03 -7.90 -13.40
CA ASN A 332 1.24 -8.72 -12.49
C ASN A 332 -0.15 -9.09 -13.07
N ARG A 333 -0.34 -9.14 -14.39
CA ARG A 333 -1.59 -9.55 -15.05
C ARG A 333 -2.08 -10.87 -14.45
N GLY A 334 -1.20 -11.83 -14.17
CA GLY A 334 -1.56 -13.08 -13.50
C GLY A 334 -1.95 -12.96 -12.01
N HIS A 335 -1.57 -11.89 -11.31
CA HIS A 335 -1.87 -11.70 -9.87
C HIS A 335 -3.04 -10.73 -9.63
N TYR A 336 -3.36 -9.91 -10.64
CA TYR A 336 -4.62 -9.17 -10.72
C TYR A 336 -5.75 -10.01 -11.33
N VAL A 337 -5.42 -11.08 -12.07
CA VAL A 337 -6.39 -12.13 -12.40
C VAL A 337 -6.85 -12.74 -11.07
N TYR A 338 -8.17 -12.86 -10.92
CA TYR A 338 -8.79 -13.59 -9.82
C TYR A 338 -8.14 -14.97 -9.73
N GLY A 339 -7.22 -15.16 -8.78
CA GLY A 339 -6.82 -16.48 -8.36
C GLY A 339 -8.05 -17.25 -7.86
N ASN A 340 -7.95 -18.58 -7.82
CA ASN A 340 -9.04 -19.44 -7.35
C ASN A 340 -9.36 -19.27 -5.86
N ALA A 341 -8.65 -18.41 -5.14
CA ALA A 341 -8.92 -18.11 -3.74
C ALA A 341 -10.24 -17.32 -3.66
N THR A 342 -11.30 -18.02 -3.27
CA THR A 342 -12.63 -17.46 -3.05
C THR A 342 -12.94 -17.46 -1.56
N LEU A 343 -13.58 -16.39 -1.09
CA LEU A 343 -14.21 -16.37 0.22
C LEU A 343 -15.60 -17.00 0.13
N THR A 344 -16.10 -17.56 1.23
CA THR A 344 -17.52 -17.94 1.29
C THR A 344 -18.40 -16.68 1.23
N ASN A 345 -19.64 -16.84 0.78
CA ASN A 345 -20.61 -15.72 0.79
C ASN A 345 -20.83 -15.16 2.20
N GLU A 346 -20.79 -16.01 3.23
CA GLU A 346 -20.92 -15.59 4.63
C GLU A 346 -19.73 -14.71 5.05
N THR A 347 -18.51 -15.14 4.76
CA THR A 347 -17.30 -14.37 5.10
C THR A 347 -17.20 -13.08 4.30
N HIS A 348 -17.62 -13.11 3.04
CA HIS A 348 -17.79 -11.90 2.23
C HIS A 348 -18.75 -10.91 2.88
N ALA A 349 -19.95 -11.35 3.27
CA ALA A 349 -20.94 -10.49 3.92
C ALA A 349 -20.43 -9.91 5.25
N ARG A 350 -19.66 -10.70 6.03
CA ARG A 350 -19.03 -10.21 7.27
C ARG A 350 -17.98 -9.15 7.01
N LEU A 351 -17.14 -9.32 5.98
CA LEU A 351 -16.18 -8.29 5.56
C LEU A 351 -16.86 -7.03 5.05
N GLU A 352 -17.91 -7.16 4.25
CA GLU A 352 -18.70 -6.02 3.77
C GLU A 352 -19.31 -5.25 4.94
N ALA A 353 -19.91 -5.95 5.91
CA ALA A 353 -20.44 -5.34 7.12
C ALA A 353 -19.35 -4.62 7.93
N PHE A 354 -18.17 -5.25 8.08
CA PHE A 354 -17.02 -4.66 8.75
C PHE A 354 -16.52 -3.38 8.04
N TYR A 355 -16.38 -3.42 6.71
CA TYR A 355 -15.87 -2.29 5.93
C TYR A 355 -16.91 -1.19 5.65
N ALA A 356 -18.21 -1.45 5.84
CA ALA A 356 -19.27 -0.50 5.52
C ALA A 356 -19.06 0.87 6.18
N ARG A 357 -18.82 0.90 7.49
CA ARG A 357 -18.58 2.14 8.25
C ARG A 357 -17.27 2.84 7.86
N PRO A 358 -16.08 2.21 7.89
CA PRO A 358 -14.84 2.88 7.49
C PRO A 358 -14.85 3.36 6.04
N ASN A 359 -15.50 2.63 5.14
CA ASN A 359 -15.66 3.09 3.76
C ASN A 359 -16.56 4.33 3.71
N ALA A 360 -17.69 4.36 4.42
CA ALA A 360 -18.53 5.56 4.48
C ALA A 360 -17.75 6.78 5.01
N LEU A 361 -16.96 6.61 6.07
CA LEU A 361 -16.11 7.68 6.60
C LEU A 361 -15.01 8.10 5.62
N LEU A 362 -14.40 7.15 4.90
CA LEU A 362 -13.45 7.45 3.83
C LEU A 362 -14.09 8.30 2.74
N ARG A 363 -15.32 7.96 2.29
CA ARG A 363 -16.06 8.74 1.28
C ARG A 363 -16.24 10.18 1.73
N THR A 364 -16.73 10.38 2.95
CA THR A 364 -16.93 11.72 3.54
C THR A 364 -15.61 12.48 3.61
N LEU A 365 -14.54 11.84 4.12
CA LEU A 365 -13.21 12.44 4.18
C LEU A 365 -12.73 12.88 2.79
N LEU A 366 -12.76 12.00 1.79
CA LEU A 366 -12.29 12.33 0.44
C LEU A 366 -13.10 13.47 -0.18
N ALA A 367 -14.44 13.45 -0.02
CA ALA A 367 -15.32 14.50 -0.55
C ALA A 367 -15.05 15.86 0.10
N ASP A 368 -14.97 15.91 1.43
CA ASP A 368 -14.78 17.16 2.17
C ASP A 368 -13.38 17.74 1.96
N GLU A 369 -12.34 16.89 1.97
CA GLU A 369 -10.95 17.29 1.75
C GLU A 369 -10.71 17.75 0.31
N ALA A 370 -11.30 17.09 -0.68
CA ALA A 370 -11.22 17.50 -2.08
C ALA A 370 -11.95 18.84 -2.32
N ARG A 371 -13.16 19.01 -1.75
CA ARG A 371 -13.94 20.26 -1.81
C ARG A 371 -13.21 21.42 -1.15
N ALA A 372 -12.57 21.18 -0.01
CA ALA A 372 -11.70 22.16 0.66
C ALA A 372 -10.38 22.43 -0.10
N GLY A 373 -10.11 21.66 -1.16
CA GLY A 373 -8.93 21.80 -1.98
C GLY A 373 -7.63 21.30 -1.34
N ARG A 374 -7.71 20.60 -0.20
CA ARG A 374 -6.56 20.08 0.54
C ARG A 374 -6.00 18.79 -0.05
N ILE A 375 -6.71 18.12 -0.94
CA ILE A 375 -6.23 16.94 -1.67
C ILE A 375 -6.69 16.96 -3.12
N LEU A 376 -6.03 16.14 -3.95
CA LEU A 376 -6.54 15.74 -5.26
C LEU A 376 -7.04 14.29 -5.19
N VAL A 377 -8.23 14.02 -5.70
CA VAL A 377 -8.83 12.68 -5.71
C VAL A 377 -9.25 12.31 -7.13
N SER A 378 -8.99 11.08 -7.55
CA SER A 378 -9.49 10.56 -8.81
C SER A 378 -10.01 9.12 -8.68
N PRO A 379 -11.23 8.82 -9.16
CA PRO A 379 -12.20 9.77 -9.69
C PRO A 379 -12.67 10.74 -8.59
N ASP A 380 -13.31 11.84 -8.99
CA ASP A 380 -13.95 12.71 -8.00
C ASP A 380 -14.95 11.90 -7.13
N PRO A 381 -15.00 12.13 -5.80
CA PRO A 381 -15.86 11.37 -4.88
C PRO A 381 -17.36 11.46 -5.17
N ALA A 382 -17.83 12.34 -6.06
CA ALA A 382 -19.21 12.41 -6.51
C ALA A 382 -19.47 11.62 -7.81
N VAL A 383 -18.46 11.02 -8.43
CA VAL A 383 -18.60 10.24 -9.68
C VAL A 383 -19.25 8.89 -9.42
N PRO A 384 -20.46 8.62 -9.97
CA PRO A 384 -21.14 7.34 -9.77
C PRO A 384 -20.30 6.17 -10.27
N GLY A 385 -20.26 5.09 -9.48
CA GLY A 385 -19.56 3.85 -9.84
C GLY A 385 -18.09 3.78 -9.39
N SER A 386 -17.59 4.79 -8.69
CA SER A 386 -16.42 4.62 -7.83
C SER A 386 -16.80 3.67 -6.67
N TRP A 387 -15.90 2.82 -6.18
CA TRP A 387 -16.26 1.95 -5.04
C TRP A 387 -16.34 2.74 -3.72
N TRP A 388 -15.83 3.98 -3.75
CA TRP A 388 -16.05 4.98 -2.72
C TRP A 388 -17.21 5.94 -3.06
N THR A 389 -18.17 5.57 -3.91
CA THR A 389 -19.46 6.28 -4.05
C THR A 389 -20.64 5.47 -3.56
#